data_AF-A0A1H0RH48-F1
#
_entry.id   AF-A0A1H0RH48-F1
#
_cell.length_a   1.000
_cell.length_b   1.000
_cell.length_c   1.000
_cell.angle_alpha   90.00
_cell.angle_beta   90.00
_cell.angle_gamma   90.00
#
_symmetry.space_group_name_H-M   'P 1'
#
loop_
_entity.id
_entity.type
_entity.pdbx_description
1 polymer ?
#
loop_
_entity_poly.entity_id
_entity_poly.type
_entity_poly.pdbx_seq_one_letter_code
_entity_poly.pdbx_strand_id
1 'polypeptide(L)'
;MSIRVSSNQMVYGYQKQLNDANTRQTTLLEQGDGSKLHRPSDAPVDYSKFIRYDASLNENEQYTNNVDNAISWMKTSDSALVNMTAIQTTFKEKTIAAANDTNNTVDMAAIGKEMMAEIQELISLGNTMQGDRYVFGGQRDLTKPFELSEDKIDRGLAKTLDVNQEAFFSGDLGINTNGSLRQMLTLEGETRDGNVVKYYLNTKNGKFYSEDFVENGYKDIVAQDAKATVKAGQEAGTVSGWGGSTDVGKYFYNTGQIKADGETFHVDVTLNGEPVTLKFKTVRQQLASYTGDNNQISMVKKNGTTEPTADAVNVTGPQIFGCDIFDDPDSGNAYSGTAMLNEMLTVHTKVVSDDHRWLVTDGQTVSDTAHAVTVETETFLGARQQLYTSAKTMLGNQNETITSDITDVGSTDVAKLAVRLMQEQTIYNMSLSLGARILPQSLADYL
;
A
#
# COMPACT_ATOMS: atom_id res chain seq x y z
N MET A 1 -14.51 24.68 -88.04
CA MET A 1 -15.51 25.31 -87.15
C MET A 1 -14.80 25.74 -85.87
N SER A 2 -14.40 27.00 -85.77
CA SER A 2 -13.81 27.55 -84.55
C SER A 2 -14.92 27.94 -83.59
N ILE A 3 -15.13 27.16 -82.53
CA ILE A 3 -15.90 27.61 -81.37
C ILE A 3 -15.23 28.88 -80.87
N ARG A 4 -15.98 29.98 -80.70
CA ARG A 4 -15.41 31.25 -80.21
C ARG A 4 -14.71 30.99 -78.88
N VAL A 5 -13.51 31.55 -78.69
CA VAL A 5 -12.74 31.42 -77.43
C VAL A 5 -13.60 31.83 -76.22
N SER A 6 -14.53 32.78 -76.37
CA SER A 6 -15.49 33.17 -75.32
C SER A 6 -16.55 32.11 -74.99
N SER A 7 -16.95 31.28 -75.95
CA SER A 7 -17.91 30.17 -75.74
C SER A 7 -17.25 29.02 -75.00
N ASN A 8 -15.99 28.70 -75.32
CA ASN A 8 -15.21 27.75 -74.53
C ASN A 8 -14.99 28.26 -73.09
N GLN A 9 -14.63 29.54 -72.91
CA GLN A 9 -14.46 30.11 -71.56
C GLN A 9 -15.75 30.08 -70.73
N MET A 10 -16.94 30.32 -71.34
CA MET A 10 -18.22 30.19 -70.64
C MET A 10 -18.54 28.75 -70.24
N VAL A 11 -18.30 27.77 -71.12
CA VAL A 11 -18.50 26.35 -70.81
C VAL A 11 -17.53 25.87 -69.73
N TYR A 12 -16.25 26.29 -69.77
CA TYR A 12 -15.29 25.99 -68.71
C TYR A 12 -15.67 26.64 -67.37
N GLY A 13 -16.11 27.91 -67.38
CA GLY A 13 -16.59 28.59 -66.19
C GLY A 13 -17.81 27.90 -65.58
N TYR A 14 -18.75 27.46 -66.41
CA TYR A 14 -19.92 26.68 -66.01
C TYR A 14 -19.54 25.32 -65.43
N GLN A 15 -18.69 24.54 -66.11
CA GLN A 15 -18.23 23.24 -65.63
C GLN A 15 -17.49 23.37 -64.29
N LYS A 16 -16.66 24.40 -64.14
CA LYS A 16 -16.00 24.70 -62.87
C LYS A 16 -17.02 24.97 -61.76
N GLN A 17 -18.00 25.85 -62.01
CA GLN A 17 -19.06 26.16 -61.05
C GLN A 17 -19.90 24.92 -60.69
N LEU A 18 -20.19 24.05 -61.65
CA LEU A 18 -20.96 22.83 -61.42
C LEU A 18 -20.17 21.81 -60.60
N ASN A 19 -18.89 21.62 -60.92
CA ASN A 19 -17.99 20.77 -60.14
C ASN A 19 -17.77 21.31 -58.72
N ASP A 20 -17.64 22.64 -58.57
CA ASP A 20 -17.53 23.30 -57.27
C ASP A 20 -18.81 23.09 -56.43
N ALA A 21 -20.00 23.25 -57.04
CA ALA A 21 -21.28 23.01 -56.38
C ALA A 21 -21.47 21.54 -55.99
N ASN A 22 -21.12 20.60 -56.88
CA ASN A 22 -21.18 19.16 -56.60
C ASN A 22 -20.23 18.75 -55.45
N THR A 23 -19.03 19.35 -55.42
CA THR A 23 -18.05 19.13 -54.34
C THR A 23 -18.60 19.65 -53.01
N ARG A 24 -19.15 20.87 -52.97
CA ARG A 24 -19.79 21.43 -51.77
C ARG A 24 -20.95 20.57 -51.29
N GLN A 25 -21.78 20.08 -52.21
CA GLN A 25 -22.88 19.18 -51.87
C GLN A 25 -22.36 17.88 -51.24
N THR A 26 -21.30 17.29 -51.81
CA THR A 26 -20.70 16.06 -51.28
C THR A 26 -20.14 16.29 -49.88
N THR A 27 -19.43 17.39 -49.65
CA THR A 27 -18.92 17.74 -48.30
C THR A 27 -20.06 17.96 -47.30
N LEU A 28 -21.17 18.61 -47.69
CA LEU A 28 -22.33 18.75 -46.80
C LEU A 28 -23.02 17.41 -46.52
N LEU A 29 -23.03 16.48 -47.47
CA LEU A 29 -23.53 15.12 -47.27
C LEU A 29 -22.61 14.30 -46.35
N GLU A 30 -21.29 14.46 -46.46
CA GLU A 30 -20.31 13.83 -45.55
C GLU A 30 -20.57 14.21 -44.09
N GLN A 31 -20.95 15.47 -43.82
CA GLN A 31 -21.32 15.95 -42.49
C GLN A 31 -22.69 15.45 -41.97
N GLY A 32 -23.38 14.61 -42.75
CA GLY A 32 -24.66 14.03 -42.37
C GLY A 32 -24.60 13.12 -41.15
N ASP A 33 -23.42 12.66 -40.76
CA ASP A 33 -23.16 11.90 -39.53
C ASP A 33 -23.11 12.75 -38.25
N GLY A 34 -23.24 14.08 -38.38
CA GLY A 34 -23.17 15.01 -37.25
C GLY A 34 -21.76 15.55 -36.96
N SER A 35 -20.74 15.10 -37.69
CA SER A 35 -19.37 15.60 -37.58
C SER A 35 -19.05 16.58 -38.69
N LYS A 36 -18.32 17.66 -38.39
CA LYS A 36 -17.70 18.54 -39.38
C LYS A 36 -16.20 18.26 -39.57
N LEU A 37 -15.63 17.32 -38.81
CA LEU A 37 -14.21 16.98 -38.83
C LEU A 37 -14.00 15.54 -39.34
N HIS A 38 -13.75 15.39 -40.65
CA HIS A 38 -13.35 14.10 -41.23
C HIS A 38 -11.88 14.10 -41.64
N ARG A 39 -11.37 15.26 -42.08
CA ARG A 39 -10.01 15.44 -42.58
C ARG A 39 -9.38 16.71 -42.00
N PRO A 40 -8.04 16.76 -41.86
CA PRO A 40 -7.33 17.99 -41.46
C PRO A 40 -7.64 19.20 -42.36
N SER A 41 -7.99 18.97 -43.63
CA SER A 41 -8.35 20.01 -44.59
C SER A 41 -9.72 20.63 -44.37
N ASP A 42 -10.65 19.94 -43.68
CA ASP A 42 -12.03 20.40 -43.51
C ASP A 42 -12.11 21.60 -42.55
N ALA A 43 -11.34 21.56 -41.46
CA ALA A 43 -11.13 22.68 -40.55
C ALA A 43 -9.78 22.58 -39.81
N PRO A 44 -8.66 23.07 -40.38
CA PRO A 44 -7.32 22.86 -39.82
C PRO A 44 -7.13 23.31 -38.36
N VAL A 45 -7.78 24.43 -37.98
CA VAL A 45 -7.69 24.97 -36.61
C VAL A 45 -8.44 24.08 -35.62
N ASP A 46 -9.70 23.74 -35.92
CA ASP A 46 -10.53 22.88 -35.07
C ASP A 46 -9.95 21.46 -35.00
N TYR A 47 -9.44 20.94 -36.12
CA TYR A 47 -8.78 19.64 -36.19
C TYR A 47 -7.51 19.57 -35.33
N SER A 48 -6.72 20.65 -35.28
CA SER A 48 -5.54 20.71 -34.39
C SER A 48 -5.91 20.69 -32.90
N LYS A 49 -7.05 21.27 -32.53
CA LYS A 49 -7.60 21.20 -31.17
C LYS A 49 -8.15 19.81 -30.88
N PHE A 50 -8.93 19.25 -31.82
CA PHE A 50 -9.47 17.90 -31.74
C PHE A 50 -8.37 16.88 -31.44
N ILE A 51 -7.25 16.88 -32.19
CA ILE A 51 -6.14 15.94 -31.91
C ILE A 51 -5.60 16.08 -30.48
N ARG A 52 -5.47 17.32 -29.99
CA ARG A 52 -4.98 17.55 -28.63
C ARG A 52 -5.96 17.07 -27.57
N TYR A 53 -7.25 17.33 -27.78
CA TYR A 53 -8.29 16.88 -26.86
C TYR A 53 -8.46 15.36 -26.89
N ASP A 54 -8.42 14.74 -28.07
CA ASP A 54 -8.47 13.29 -28.26
C ASP A 54 -7.27 12.59 -27.59
N ALA A 55 -6.05 13.13 -27.78
CA ALA A 55 -4.88 12.64 -27.04
C ALA A 55 -5.06 12.78 -25.52
N SER A 56 -5.58 13.92 -25.06
CA SER A 56 -5.84 14.17 -23.63
C SER A 56 -6.93 13.24 -23.08
N LEU A 57 -7.96 12.90 -23.87
CA LEU A 57 -9.03 11.97 -23.51
C LEU A 57 -8.47 10.56 -23.33
N ASN A 58 -7.71 10.08 -24.31
CA ASN A 58 -7.06 8.76 -24.25
C ASN A 58 -6.11 8.62 -23.05
N GLU A 59 -5.38 9.68 -22.69
CA GLU A 59 -4.58 9.71 -21.47
C GLU A 59 -5.45 9.67 -20.20
N ASN A 60 -6.51 10.48 -20.16
CA ASN A 60 -7.44 10.55 -19.02
C ASN A 60 -8.18 9.23 -18.77
N GLU A 61 -8.57 8.51 -19.82
CA GLU A 61 -9.16 7.18 -19.73
C GLU A 61 -8.18 6.15 -19.15
N GLN A 62 -6.91 6.18 -19.58
CA GLN A 62 -5.87 5.32 -19.00
C GLN A 62 -5.66 5.61 -17.50
N TYR A 63 -5.66 6.88 -17.09
CA TYR A 63 -5.56 7.23 -15.67
C TYR A 63 -6.79 6.80 -14.89
N THR A 64 -7.99 6.94 -15.46
CA THR A 64 -9.23 6.47 -14.83
C THR A 64 -9.16 4.97 -14.57
N ASN A 65 -8.70 4.19 -15.55
CA ASN A 65 -8.49 2.75 -15.40
C ASN A 65 -7.44 2.41 -14.34
N ASN A 66 -6.32 3.15 -14.29
CA ASN A 66 -5.30 2.96 -13.26
C ASN A 66 -5.84 3.28 -11.85
N VAL A 67 -6.59 4.37 -11.70
CA VAL A 67 -7.23 4.74 -10.43
C VAL A 67 -8.26 3.72 -10.01
N ASP A 68 -9.04 3.17 -10.94
CA ASP A 68 -10.03 2.13 -10.66
C ASP A 68 -9.39 0.82 -10.21
N ASN A 69 -8.31 0.40 -10.86
CA ASN A 69 -7.51 -0.74 -10.42
C ASN A 69 -6.94 -0.50 -9.03
N ALA A 70 -6.44 0.71 -8.76
CA ALA A 70 -5.90 1.07 -7.46
C ALA A 70 -6.95 1.03 -6.35
N ILE A 71 -8.13 1.61 -6.58
CA ILE A 71 -9.25 1.58 -5.63
C ILE A 71 -9.69 0.15 -5.37
N SER A 72 -9.75 -0.70 -6.41
CA SER A 72 -10.08 -2.11 -6.26
C SER A 72 -9.08 -2.82 -5.34
N TRP A 73 -7.78 -2.61 -5.57
CA TRP A 73 -6.70 -3.18 -4.75
C TRP A 73 -6.78 -2.71 -3.29
N MET A 74 -6.99 -1.40 -3.09
CA MET A 74 -7.15 -0.82 -1.76
C MET A 74 -8.36 -1.39 -1.03
N LYS A 75 -9.50 -1.57 -1.71
CA LYS A 75 -10.69 -2.18 -1.10
C LYS A 75 -10.47 -3.63 -0.67
N THR A 76 -9.78 -4.43 -1.48
CA THR A 76 -9.45 -5.81 -1.09
C THR A 76 -8.48 -5.83 0.09
N SER A 77 -7.48 -4.95 0.10
CA SER A 77 -6.54 -4.78 1.21
C SER A 77 -7.26 -4.37 2.50
N ASP A 78 -8.13 -3.37 2.41
CA ASP A 78 -8.92 -2.80 3.51
C ASP A 78 -9.83 -3.85 4.15
N SER A 79 -10.58 -4.59 3.32
CA SER A 79 -11.43 -5.68 3.82
C SER A 79 -10.63 -6.77 4.55
N ALA A 80 -9.41 -7.08 4.09
CA ALA A 80 -8.56 -8.04 4.77
C ALA A 80 -8.04 -7.48 6.11
N LEU A 81 -7.63 -6.22 6.15
CA LEU A 81 -7.18 -5.55 7.38
C LEU A 81 -8.31 -5.45 8.43
N VAL A 82 -9.53 -5.08 8.03
CA VAL A 82 -10.69 -5.06 8.95
C VAL A 82 -10.92 -6.44 9.59
N ASN A 83 -10.82 -7.52 8.81
CA ASN A 83 -10.93 -8.88 9.34
C ASN A 83 -9.76 -9.23 10.26
N MET A 84 -8.53 -8.81 9.93
CA MET A 84 -7.37 -9.00 10.81
C MET A 84 -7.54 -8.27 12.14
N THR A 85 -7.99 -7.01 12.12
CA THR A 85 -8.27 -6.19 13.31
C THR A 85 -9.31 -6.87 14.21
N ALA A 86 -10.36 -7.45 13.63
CA ALA A 86 -11.38 -8.20 14.38
C ALA A 86 -10.78 -9.46 15.05
N ILE A 87 -10.00 -10.25 14.33
CA ILE A 87 -9.34 -11.45 14.87
C ILE A 87 -8.37 -11.07 15.99
N GLN A 88 -7.56 -10.02 15.81
CA GLN A 88 -6.65 -9.53 16.83
C GLN A 88 -7.37 -9.03 18.09
N THR A 89 -8.56 -8.46 17.93
CA THR A 89 -9.40 -8.05 19.07
C THR A 89 -9.81 -9.29 19.88
N THR A 90 -10.28 -10.35 19.21
CA THR A 90 -10.62 -11.62 19.89
C THR A 90 -9.38 -12.28 20.48
N PHE A 91 -8.24 -12.25 19.80
CA PHE A 91 -6.97 -12.77 20.32
C PHE A 91 -6.54 -12.04 21.60
N LYS A 92 -6.71 -10.72 21.64
CA LYS A 92 -6.47 -9.91 22.84
C LYS A 92 -7.41 -10.31 23.97
N GLU A 93 -8.71 -10.50 23.70
CA GLU A 93 -9.68 -10.98 24.70
C GLU A 93 -9.27 -12.34 25.26
N LYS A 94 -8.82 -13.27 24.40
CA LYS A 94 -8.30 -14.58 24.82
C LYS A 94 -7.03 -14.48 25.63
N THR A 95 -6.13 -13.55 25.28
CA THR A 95 -4.91 -13.30 26.03
C THR A 95 -5.22 -12.77 27.43
N ILE A 96 -6.19 -11.86 27.56
CA ILE A 96 -6.69 -11.38 28.85
C ILE A 96 -7.36 -12.52 29.62
N ALA A 97 -8.17 -13.34 28.94
CA ALA A 97 -8.82 -14.49 29.55
C ALA A 97 -7.79 -15.48 30.12
N ALA A 98 -6.76 -15.82 29.35
CA ALA A 98 -5.66 -16.70 29.72
C ALA A 98 -4.75 -16.11 30.82
N ALA A 99 -4.67 -14.77 30.91
CA ALA A 99 -3.93 -14.10 31.97
C ALA A 99 -4.58 -14.22 33.36
N ASN A 100 -5.82 -14.73 33.46
CA ASN A 100 -6.48 -14.96 34.74
C ASN A 100 -5.92 -16.23 35.43
N ASP A 101 -5.34 -16.04 36.61
CA ASP A 101 -4.70 -17.09 37.44
C ASP A 101 -5.64 -18.19 37.95
N THR A 102 -6.95 -18.06 37.70
CA THR A 102 -7.95 -19.08 38.06
C THR A 102 -8.12 -20.18 37.01
N ASN A 103 -7.54 -20.00 35.82
CA ASN A 103 -7.61 -21.02 34.77
C ASN A 103 -6.73 -22.21 35.13
N ASN A 104 -7.18 -23.41 34.74
CA ASN A 104 -6.35 -24.60 34.85
C ASN A 104 -5.68 -24.91 33.50
N THR A 105 -4.77 -25.88 33.50
CA THR A 105 -4.02 -26.29 32.31
C THR A 105 -4.90 -26.81 31.16
N VAL A 106 -6.08 -27.35 31.45
CA VAL A 106 -7.04 -27.82 30.42
C VAL A 106 -7.69 -26.63 29.73
N ASP A 107 -8.10 -25.62 30.51
CA ASP A 107 -8.68 -24.38 29.99
C ASP A 107 -7.65 -23.61 29.15
N MET A 108 -6.41 -23.52 29.63
CA MET A 108 -5.30 -22.87 28.91
C MET A 108 -4.99 -23.59 27.59
N ALA A 109 -4.99 -24.93 27.58
CA ALA A 109 -4.83 -25.69 26.35
C ALA A 109 -5.99 -25.51 25.36
N ALA A 110 -7.22 -25.30 25.84
CA ALA A 110 -8.36 -25.00 24.99
C ALA A 110 -8.26 -23.59 24.39
N ILE A 111 -7.94 -22.59 25.19
CA ILE A 111 -7.70 -21.21 24.73
C ILE A 111 -6.56 -21.17 23.71
N GLY A 112 -5.46 -21.88 23.98
CA GLY A 112 -4.33 -21.98 23.04
C GLY A 112 -4.74 -22.56 21.67
N LYS A 113 -5.62 -23.56 21.63
CA LYS A 113 -6.12 -24.08 20.34
C LYS A 113 -6.91 -23.04 19.54
N GLU A 114 -7.73 -22.25 20.22
CA GLU A 114 -8.49 -21.17 19.58
C GLU A 114 -7.57 -20.06 19.09
N MET A 115 -6.58 -19.65 19.90
CA MET A 115 -5.56 -18.67 19.50
C MET A 115 -4.72 -19.13 18.31
N MET A 116 -4.39 -20.42 18.23
CA MET A 116 -3.68 -20.98 17.07
C MET A 116 -4.55 -20.93 15.80
N ALA A 117 -5.85 -21.21 15.92
CA ALA A 117 -6.77 -21.09 14.78
C ALA A 117 -6.87 -19.64 14.28
N GLU A 118 -6.92 -18.67 15.20
CA GLU A 118 -6.90 -17.23 14.88
C GLU A 118 -5.60 -16.83 14.16
N ILE A 119 -4.44 -17.30 14.61
CA ILE A 119 -3.15 -17.04 13.94
C ILE A 119 -3.15 -17.63 12.53
N GLN A 120 -3.67 -18.85 12.35
CA GLN A 120 -3.79 -19.48 11.03
C GLN A 120 -4.71 -18.69 10.10
N GLU A 121 -5.80 -18.14 10.64
CA GLU A 121 -6.71 -17.27 9.90
C GLU A 121 -6.03 -15.95 9.51
N LEU A 122 -5.25 -15.33 10.40
CA LEU A 122 -4.44 -14.14 10.08
C LEU A 122 -3.43 -14.42 8.96
N ILE A 123 -2.77 -15.59 8.99
CA ILE A 123 -1.87 -16.01 7.90
C ILE A 123 -2.66 -16.20 6.60
N SER A 124 -3.87 -16.76 6.65
CA SER A 124 -4.74 -16.88 5.48
C SER A 124 -5.12 -15.50 4.92
N LEU A 125 -5.48 -14.55 5.78
CA LEU A 125 -5.77 -13.17 5.39
C LEU A 125 -4.53 -12.46 4.84
N GLY A 126 -3.34 -12.71 5.39
CA GLY A 126 -2.08 -12.22 4.84
C GLY A 126 -1.80 -12.74 3.43
N ASN A 127 -2.40 -13.89 3.08
CA ASN A 127 -2.35 -14.48 1.74
C ASN A 127 -3.58 -14.12 0.88
N THR A 128 -4.29 -13.04 1.19
CA THR A 128 -5.42 -12.58 0.38
C THR A 128 -4.99 -12.26 -1.05
N MET A 129 -5.79 -12.70 -2.02
CA MET A 129 -5.54 -12.51 -3.45
C MET A 129 -6.53 -11.53 -4.07
N GLN A 130 -6.06 -10.80 -5.08
CA GLN A 130 -6.87 -10.04 -6.00
C GLN A 130 -6.55 -10.48 -7.44
N GLY A 131 -7.52 -11.13 -8.08
CA GLY A 131 -7.25 -11.84 -9.33
C GLY A 131 -6.23 -12.95 -9.07
N ASP A 132 -5.10 -12.90 -9.79
CA ASP A 132 -4.02 -13.89 -9.67
C ASP A 132 -2.86 -13.43 -8.78
N ARG A 133 -3.00 -12.29 -8.08
CA ARG A 133 -1.92 -11.62 -7.34
C ARG A 133 -2.21 -11.52 -5.85
N TYR A 134 -1.19 -11.76 -5.02
CA TYR A 134 -1.24 -11.59 -3.58
C TYR A 134 -1.11 -10.12 -3.17
N VAL A 135 -2.07 -9.65 -2.40
CA VAL A 135 -2.25 -8.23 -2.10
C VAL A 135 -1.15 -7.66 -1.21
N PHE A 136 -0.60 -8.50 -0.32
CA PHE A 136 0.39 -8.11 0.68
C PHE A 136 1.82 -8.55 0.35
N GLY A 137 2.06 -9.12 -0.84
CA GLY A 137 3.36 -9.70 -1.24
C GLY A 137 4.38 -8.71 -1.82
N GLY A 138 4.06 -7.41 -1.88
CA GLY A 138 4.90 -6.42 -2.56
C GLY A 138 4.86 -6.57 -4.08
N GLN A 139 6.00 -6.45 -4.76
CA GLN A 139 6.14 -6.74 -6.20
C GLN A 139 6.27 -8.24 -6.49
N ARG A 140 6.59 -9.06 -5.47
CA ARG A 140 6.55 -10.52 -5.53
C ARG A 140 5.14 -11.06 -5.29
N ASP A 141 4.19 -10.52 -6.04
CA ASP A 141 2.76 -10.77 -5.89
C ASP A 141 2.27 -12.11 -6.49
N LEU A 142 3.12 -12.88 -7.17
CA LEU A 142 2.77 -14.19 -7.74
C LEU A 142 3.09 -15.38 -6.83
N THR A 143 3.76 -15.14 -5.71
CA THR A 143 4.15 -16.18 -4.76
C THR A 143 3.45 -15.97 -3.43
N LYS A 144 3.00 -17.06 -2.80
CA LYS A 144 2.32 -17.01 -1.50
C LYS A 144 3.20 -16.29 -0.47
N PRO A 145 2.79 -15.13 0.05
CA PRO A 145 3.65 -14.31 0.88
C PRO A 145 3.93 -14.90 2.25
N PHE A 146 2.94 -15.48 2.93
CA PHE A 146 3.09 -15.93 4.32
C PHE A 146 2.96 -17.45 4.48
N GLU A 147 3.91 -18.04 5.18
CA GLU A 147 3.92 -19.47 5.52
C GLU A 147 4.31 -19.67 6.97
N LEU A 148 3.85 -20.78 7.56
CA LEU A 148 4.18 -21.20 8.92
C LEU A 148 5.13 -22.39 8.86
N SER A 149 6.18 -22.39 9.69
CA SER A 149 7.11 -23.51 9.77
C SER A 149 6.42 -24.78 10.28
N GLU A 150 6.77 -25.94 9.70
CA GLU A 150 6.31 -27.24 10.21
C GLU A 150 6.93 -27.55 11.58
N ASP A 151 8.23 -27.29 11.70
CA ASP A 151 8.99 -27.51 12.93
C ASP A 151 8.93 -26.33 13.88
N LYS A 152 9.02 -26.64 15.18
CA LYS A 152 9.24 -25.63 16.23
C LYS A 152 10.72 -25.30 16.33
N ILE A 153 11.02 -24.01 16.31
CA ILE A 153 12.35 -23.41 16.32
C ILE A 153 12.48 -22.54 17.58
N ASP A 154 13.69 -22.43 18.11
CA ASP A 154 13.97 -21.59 19.28
C ASP A 154 14.12 -20.12 18.85
N ARG A 155 13.15 -19.29 19.26
CA ARG A 155 13.14 -17.84 19.05
C ARG A 155 13.61 -17.12 20.31
N GLY A 156 14.38 -16.05 20.18
CA GLY A 156 14.71 -15.17 21.31
C GLY A 156 13.45 -14.59 21.96
N LEU A 157 13.40 -14.56 23.28
CA LEU A 157 12.28 -13.95 24.02
C LEU A 157 12.55 -12.45 24.22
N ALA A 158 11.74 -11.62 23.58
CA ALA A 158 11.72 -10.19 23.82
C ALA A 158 10.72 -9.82 24.94
N LYS A 159 11.06 -8.78 25.71
CA LYS A 159 10.16 -8.04 26.60
C LYS A 159 9.60 -6.88 25.79
N THR A 160 8.28 -6.80 25.66
CA THR A 160 7.63 -5.63 25.06
C THR A 160 7.37 -4.61 26.17
N LEU A 161 7.80 -3.38 25.93
CA LEU A 161 7.69 -2.28 26.89
C LEU A 161 6.36 -1.55 26.68
N ASP A 162 5.71 -1.18 27.79
CA ASP A 162 4.58 -0.26 27.75
C ASP A 162 5.06 1.17 27.45
N VAL A 163 4.14 2.07 27.07
CA VAL A 163 4.45 3.46 26.70
C VAL A 163 5.26 4.21 27.76
N ASN A 164 5.02 3.95 29.05
CA ASN A 164 5.74 4.61 30.14
C ASN A 164 7.15 4.01 30.31
N GLN A 165 7.28 2.70 30.16
CA GLN A 165 8.56 2.00 30.16
C GLN A 165 9.43 2.44 28.97
N GLU A 166 8.86 2.55 27.77
CA GLU A 166 9.57 3.06 26.60
C GLU A 166 10.16 4.45 26.88
N ALA A 167 9.36 5.39 27.41
CA ALA A 167 9.81 6.73 27.75
C ALA A 167 10.93 6.73 28.81
N PHE A 168 10.81 5.88 29.84
CA PHE A 168 11.77 5.81 30.92
C PHE A 168 13.13 5.23 30.48
N PHE A 169 13.10 4.12 29.73
CA PHE A 169 14.29 3.35 29.34
C PHE A 169 14.95 3.79 28.04
N SER A 170 14.23 4.50 27.16
CA SER A 170 14.81 5.12 25.97
C SER A 170 15.62 6.37 26.29
N GLY A 171 15.27 7.08 27.37
CA GLY A 171 15.89 8.35 27.74
C GLY A 171 15.39 9.55 26.93
N ASP A 172 14.49 9.35 25.97
CA ASP A 172 13.87 10.38 25.15
C ASP A 172 12.38 10.55 25.49
N LEU A 173 11.99 11.76 25.86
CA LEU A 173 10.60 12.13 26.19
C LEU A 173 9.75 12.42 24.93
N GLY A 174 10.11 11.83 23.78
CA GLY A 174 9.50 12.10 22.48
C GLY A 174 8.46 11.05 22.10
N ILE A 175 7.22 11.48 21.85
CA ILE A 175 6.17 10.68 21.21
C ILE A 175 6.70 10.25 19.82
N ASN A 176 6.73 8.94 19.55
CA ASN A 176 6.97 8.34 18.23
C ASN A 176 8.13 8.96 17.44
N THR A 177 9.35 8.69 17.88
CA THR A 177 10.52 8.79 17.00
C THR A 177 10.95 7.36 16.66
N ASN A 178 11.08 7.05 15.36
CA ASN A 178 11.77 5.85 14.90
C ASN A 178 13.11 5.77 15.66
N GLY A 179 13.26 4.78 16.53
CA GLY A 179 14.36 4.71 17.48
C GLY A 179 13.98 4.95 18.96
N SER A 180 12.72 4.83 19.39
CA SER A 180 12.39 4.54 20.80
C SER A 180 12.70 3.08 21.12
N LEU A 181 13.13 2.77 22.34
CA LEU A 181 13.37 1.37 22.74
C LEU A 181 12.00 0.75 23.01
N ARG A 182 11.44 0.02 22.05
CA ARG A 182 10.12 -0.64 22.18
C ARG A 182 10.21 -1.99 22.89
N GLN A 183 11.38 -2.61 22.80
CA GLN A 183 11.61 -3.95 23.30
C GLN A 183 13.01 -4.10 23.89
N MET A 184 13.14 -5.08 24.79
CA MET A 184 14.42 -5.53 25.36
C MET A 184 14.58 -7.03 25.14
N LEU A 185 15.81 -7.52 25.08
CA LEU A 185 16.07 -8.97 25.04
C LEU A 185 16.01 -9.56 26.45
N THR A 186 15.35 -10.70 26.60
CA THR A 186 15.31 -11.41 27.88
C THR A 186 16.55 -12.29 28.03
N LEU A 187 17.27 -12.09 29.12
CA LEU A 187 18.36 -12.92 29.58
C LEU A 187 17.87 -13.77 30.77
N GLU A 188 18.38 -14.99 30.87
CA GLU A 188 18.20 -15.84 32.03
C GLU A 188 19.54 -16.32 32.58
N GLY A 189 19.64 -16.39 33.91
CA GLY A 189 20.77 -16.96 34.60
C GLY A 189 20.32 -17.79 35.77
N GLU A 190 21.08 -18.84 36.08
CA GLU A 190 20.84 -19.71 37.22
C GLU A 190 21.76 -19.27 38.37
N THR A 191 21.18 -18.97 39.53
CA THR A 191 21.98 -18.70 40.74
C THR A 191 22.50 -20.01 41.33
N ARG A 192 23.44 -19.90 42.27
CA ARG A 192 24.02 -21.08 42.95
C ARG A 192 22.96 -21.93 43.68
N ASP A 193 21.84 -21.32 44.04
CA ASP A 193 20.68 -21.95 44.69
C ASP A 193 19.74 -22.66 43.70
N GLY A 194 20.06 -22.66 42.39
CA GLY A 194 19.23 -23.27 41.34
C GLY A 194 18.02 -22.42 40.93
N ASN A 195 17.93 -21.17 41.40
CA ASN A 195 16.86 -20.26 41.01
C ASN A 195 17.20 -19.57 39.69
N VAL A 196 16.29 -19.64 38.73
CA VAL A 196 16.41 -18.94 37.45
C VAL A 196 15.94 -17.50 37.63
N VAL A 197 16.83 -16.55 37.37
CA VAL A 197 16.56 -15.11 37.44
C VAL A 197 16.54 -14.53 36.04
N LYS A 198 15.57 -13.65 35.77
CA LYS A 198 15.41 -12.97 34.48
C LYS A 198 15.94 -11.55 34.52
N TYR A 199 16.59 -11.15 33.44
CA TYR A 199 17.07 -9.79 33.21
C TYR A 199 16.66 -9.31 31.82
N TYR A 200 16.52 -8.00 31.66
CA TYR A 200 16.15 -7.38 30.40
C TYR A 200 17.29 -6.52 29.88
N LEU A 201 17.84 -6.89 28.72
CA LEU A 201 18.94 -6.21 28.05
C LEU A 201 18.39 -5.12 27.12
N ASN A 202 18.80 -3.88 27.39
CA ASN A 202 18.63 -2.77 26.48
C ASN A 202 19.68 -2.88 25.36
N THR A 203 19.22 -3.20 24.15
CA THR A 203 20.09 -3.47 23.00
C THR A 203 20.81 -2.22 22.50
N LYS A 204 20.36 -1.00 22.83
CA LYS A 204 21.01 0.23 22.38
C LYS A 204 22.32 0.51 23.11
N ASN A 205 22.36 0.23 24.41
CA ASN A 205 23.49 0.59 25.27
C ASN A 205 24.17 -0.61 25.94
N GLY A 206 23.66 -1.83 25.72
CA GLY A 206 24.23 -3.05 26.30
C GLY A 206 24.01 -3.18 27.82
N LYS A 207 23.22 -2.30 28.44
CA LYS A 207 22.89 -2.38 29.87
C LYS A 207 21.72 -3.31 30.09
N PHE A 208 21.76 -4.11 31.15
CA PHE A 208 20.64 -4.96 31.53
C PHE A 208 20.10 -4.62 32.92
N TYR A 209 18.81 -4.86 33.10
CA TYR A 209 18.04 -4.50 34.29
C TYR A 209 17.35 -5.74 34.86
N SER A 210 17.11 -5.77 36.18
CA SER A 210 16.36 -6.87 36.80
C SER A 210 14.88 -6.84 36.41
N GLU A 211 14.24 -8.00 36.40
CA GLU A 211 12.79 -8.12 36.15
C GLU A 211 11.97 -7.20 37.05
N ASP A 212 12.28 -7.18 38.35
CA ASP A 212 11.57 -6.34 39.34
C ASP A 212 11.73 -4.84 39.08
N PHE A 213 12.91 -4.39 38.64
CA PHE A 213 13.13 -2.97 38.35
C PHE A 213 12.32 -2.51 37.13
N VAL A 214 12.27 -3.33 36.09
CA VAL A 214 11.53 -3.03 34.86
C VAL A 214 10.03 -3.11 35.06
N GLU A 215 9.53 -4.05 35.88
CA GLU A 215 8.09 -4.22 36.11
C GLU A 215 7.50 -3.27 37.16
N ASN A 216 8.25 -3.02 38.25
CA ASN A 216 7.74 -2.27 39.41
C ASN A 216 8.65 -1.09 39.80
N GLY A 217 9.97 -1.27 39.82
CA GLY A 217 10.91 -0.26 40.33
C GLY A 217 10.86 1.08 39.59
N TYR A 218 10.61 1.09 38.27
CA TYR A 218 10.48 2.33 37.51
C TYR A 218 9.26 3.17 37.92
N LYS A 219 8.17 2.53 38.37
CA LYS A 219 6.91 3.20 38.71
C LYS A 219 7.09 4.14 39.90
N ASP A 220 7.87 3.72 40.89
CA ASP A 220 8.16 4.54 42.07
C ASP A 220 8.96 5.80 41.72
N ILE A 221 9.81 5.72 40.69
CA ILE A 221 10.63 6.83 40.22
C ILE A 221 9.78 7.80 39.40
N VAL A 222 8.98 7.27 38.47
CA VAL A 222 8.09 8.07 37.62
C VAL A 222 6.97 8.73 38.44
N ALA A 223 6.53 8.11 39.54
CA ALA A 223 5.59 8.71 40.48
C ALA A 223 6.16 9.95 41.21
N GLN A 224 7.48 10.01 41.39
CA GLN A 224 8.16 11.16 42.00
C GLN A 224 8.51 12.23 40.98
N ASP A 225 8.88 11.84 39.75
CA ASP A 225 9.13 12.74 38.63
C ASP A 225 8.68 12.08 37.32
N ALA A 226 7.58 12.59 36.75
CA ALA A 226 6.99 12.07 35.53
C ALA A 226 7.91 12.15 34.29
N LYS A 227 9.01 12.91 34.37
CA LYS A 227 10.02 13.04 33.31
C LYS A 227 11.33 12.33 33.62
N ALA A 228 11.39 11.58 34.73
CA ALA A 228 12.58 10.84 35.09
C ALA A 228 12.96 9.82 34.01
N THR A 229 14.25 9.69 33.78
CA THR A 229 14.85 8.66 32.92
C THR A 229 15.78 7.79 33.76
N VAL A 230 16.18 6.63 33.22
CA VAL A 230 17.14 5.74 33.90
C VAL A 230 18.41 6.49 34.26
N LYS A 231 18.76 6.51 35.55
CA LYS A 231 20.01 7.09 36.07
C LYS A 231 21.12 6.05 36.09
N ALA A 232 22.36 6.51 35.96
CA ALA A 232 23.54 5.65 36.12
C ALA A 232 23.59 5.04 37.53
N GLY A 233 23.76 3.72 37.61
CA GLY A 233 23.76 2.93 38.84
C GLY A 233 22.44 2.19 39.13
N GLN A 234 21.43 2.31 38.26
CA GLN A 234 20.17 1.55 38.34
C GLN A 234 20.20 0.27 37.49
N GLU A 235 21.20 0.13 36.63
CA GLU A 235 21.48 -1.09 35.88
C GLU A 235 21.99 -2.23 36.79
N ALA A 236 21.60 -3.46 36.48
CA ALA A 236 22.17 -4.65 37.12
C ALA A 236 23.58 -4.96 36.59
N GLY A 237 23.90 -4.50 35.38
CA GLY A 237 25.23 -4.56 34.80
C GLY A 237 25.25 -4.18 33.33
N THR A 238 26.37 -4.45 32.67
CA THR A 238 26.57 -4.19 31.23
C THR A 238 27.20 -5.40 30.57
N VAL A 239 26.71 -5.74 29.37
CA VAL A 239 27.29 -6.79 28.54
C VAL A 239 28.58 -6.28 27.92
N SER A 240 29.71 -6.85 28.34
CA SER A 240 31.01 -6.52 27.75
C SER A 240 31.04 -6.90 26.27
N GLY A 241 31.45 -5.98 25.40
CA GLY A 241 31.52 -6.19 23.95
C GLY A 241 30.22 -5.95 23.19
N TRP A 242 29.14 -5.52 23.85
CA TRP A 242 27.91 -5.09 23.19
C TRP A 242 28.08 -3.69 22.60
N GLY A 243 28.21 -3.61 21.28
CA GLY A 243 28.47 -2.38 20.52
C GLY A 243 27.22 -1.57 20.19
N GLY A 244 26.01 -2.12 20.39
CA GLY A 244 24.73 -1.46 20.14
C GLY A 244 23.71 -2.39 19.50
N SER A 245 22.58 -1.85 19.05
CA SER A 245 21.44 -2.66 18.56
C SER A 245 21.80 -3.59 17.40
N THR A 246 22.80 -3.21 16.58
CA THR A 246 23.29 -4.04 15.46
C THR A 246 23.85 -5.41 15.89
N ASP A 247 24.16 -5.59 17.18
CA ASP A 247 24.60 -6.87 17.71
C ASP A 247 23.47 -7.90 17.78
N VAL A 248 22.20 -7.47 17.76
CA VAL A 248 21.06 -8.40 17.68
C VAL A 248 21.16 -9.26 16.43
N GLY A 249 21.49 -8.66 15.28
CA GLY A 249 21.71 -9.36 14.02
C GLY A 249 22.89 -10.32 14.02
N LYS A 250 23.83 -10.24 14.98
CA LYS A 250 24.90 -11.24 15.14
C LYS A 250 24.37 -12.53 15.73
N TYR A 251 23.46 -12.43 16.71
CA TYR A 251 22.97 -13.57 17.50
C TYR A 251 21.62 -14.12 17.03
N PHE A 252 20.83 -13.35 16.30
CA PHE A 252 19.48 -13.72 15.85
C PHE A 252 19.29 -13.47 14.34
N TYR A 253 18.49 -14.31 13.70
CA TYR A 253 17.92 -14.02 12.37
C TYR A 253 16.78 -13.00 12.50
N ASN A 254 16.32 -12.47 11.36
CA ASN A 254 15.22 -11.50 11.34
C ASN A 254 13.88 -12.05 11.85
N THR A 255 13.65 -13.36 11.81
CA THR A 255 12.46 -13.98 12.42
C THR A 255 12.59 -14.14 13.94
N GLY A 256 13.72 -13.73 14.52
CA GLY A 256 14.09 -13.93 15.92
C GLY A 256 14.64 -15.32 16.25
N GLN A 257 14.80 -16.21 15.25
CA GLN A 257 15.48 -17.49 15.46
C GLN A 257 16.91 -17.27 15.96
N ILE A 258 17.31 -18.01 17.00
CA ILE A 258 18.67 -17.95 17.53
C ILE A 258 19.68 -18.57 16.56
N LYS A 259 20.84 -17.92 16.39
CA LYS A 259 21.99 -18.41 15.62
C LYS A 259 22.93 -19.22 16.54
N ALA A 260 23.80 -20.02 15.94
CA ALA A 260 24.82 -20.78 16.69
C ALA A 260 25.67 -19.88 17.62
N ASP A 261 26.05 -18.69 17.15
CA ASP A 261 26.78 -17.71 17.98
C ASP A 261 25.95 -17.25 19.19
N GLY A 262 24.62 -17.11 19.02
CA GLY A 262 23.69 -16.78 20.10
C GLY A 262 23.50 -17.91 21.11
N GLU A 263 23.54 -19.17 20.68
CA GLU A 263 23.46 -20.33 21.58
C GLU A 263 24.69 -20.43 22.50
N THR A 264 25.85 -20.02 22.01
CA THR A 264 27.11 -19.99 22.79
C THR A 264 27.31 -18.72 23.60
N PHE A 265 26.45 -17.71 23.38
CA PHE A 265 26.54 -16.44 24.08
C PHE A 265 26.33 -16.63 25.58
N HIS A 266 27.23 -16.02 26.36
CA HIS A 266 27.13 -15.97 27.80
C HIS A 266 27.76 -14.68 28.32
N VAL A 267 27.25 -14.19 29.45
CA VAL A 267 27.81 -13.05 30.18
C VAL A 267 27.96 -13.43 31.63
N ASP A 268 29.20 -13.44 32.12
CA ASP A 268 29.49 -13.69 33.53
C ASP A 268 29.41 -12.37 34.30
N VAL A 269 28.51 -12.31 35.28
CA VAL A 269 28.27 -11.13 36.10
C VAL A 269 28.28 -11.53 37.57
N THR A 270 28.82 -10.66 38.43
CA THR A 270 28.64 -10.80 39.88
C THR A 270 27.45 -9.98 40.33
N LEU A 271 26.37 -10.64 40.75
CA LEU A 271 25.11 -10.01 41.18
C LEU A 271 24.91 -10.31 42.66
N ASN A 272 24.72 -9.28 43.48
CA ASN A 272 24.62 -9.39 44.95
C ASN A 272 25.76 -10.17 45.62
N GLY A 273 26.95 -10.19 45.01
CA GLY A 273 28.12 -10.94 45.49
C GLY A 273 28.24 -12.38 44.99
N GLU A 274 27.30 -12.86 44.16
CA GLU A 274 27.33 -14.20 43.56
C GLU A 274 27.63 -14.15 42.06
N PRO A 275 28.50 -15.03 41.54
CA PRO A 275 28.72 -15.15 40.10
C PRO A 275 27.51 -15.85 39.45
N VAL A 276 26.93 -15.21 38.44
CA VAL A 276 25.82 -15.72 37.62
C VAL A 276 26.22 -15.63 36.15
N THR A 277 26.04 -16.71 35.41
CA THR A 277 26.22 -16.75 33.95
C THR A 277 24.88 -16.53 33.27
N LEU A 278 24.72 -15.39 32.59
CA LEU A 278 23.51 -15.03 31.85
C LEU A 278 23.59 -15.56 30.42
N LYS A 279 22.47 -16.09 29.90
CA LYS A 279 22.30 -16.53 28.50
C LYS A 279 21.01 -15.93 27.93
N PHE A 280 20.85 -15.96 26.61
CA PHE A 280 19.58 -15.56 26.00
C PHE A 280 18.48 -16.54 26.35
N LYS A 281 17.34 -16.02 26.81
CA LYS A 281 16.14 -16.82 26.98
C LYS A 281 15.47 -17.03 25.64
N THR A 282 15.10 -18.26 25.34
CA THR A 282 14.40 -18.63 24.11
C THR A 282 13.04 -19.25 24.38
N VAL A 283 12.17 -19.23 23.37
CA VAL A 283 10.87 -19.90 23.35
C VAL A 283 10.80 -20.77 22.12
N ARG A 284 10.45 -22.05 22.31
CA ARG A 284 10.34 -23.02 21.23
C ARG A 284 8.95 -22.99 20.59
N GLN A 285 8.85 -22.47 19.37
CA GLN A 285 7.58 -22.23 18.70
C GLN A 285 7.67 -22.39 17.17
N GLN A 286 6.53 -22.48 16.49
CA GLN A 286 6.49 -22.31 15.04
C GLN A 286 6.83 -20.85 14.69
N LEU A 287 7.39 -20.62 13.51
CA LEU A 287 7.70 -19.29 13.00
C LEU A 287 6.96 -19.04 11.69
N ALA A 288 6.38 -17.86 11.59
CA ALA A 288 5.90 -17.32 10.34
C ALA A 288 7.09 -16.78 9.54
N SER A 289 7.07 -17.02 8.23
CA SER A 289 8.03 -16.47 7.26
C SER A 289 7.30 -15.71 6.16
N TYR A 290 7.90 -14.60 5.72
CA TYR A 290 7.42 -13.81 4.59
C TYR A 290 8.38 -13.97 3.41
N THR A 291 7.83 -14.30 2.23
CA THR A 291 8.60 -14.47 0.99
C THR A 291 8.38 -13.34 -0.03
N GLY A 292 7.53 -12.37 0.31
CA GLY A 292 7.31 -11.17 -0.50
C GLY A 292 8.47 -10.18 -0.40
N ASP A 293 8.27 -9.00 -0.96
CA ASP A 293 9.23 -7.89 -0.83
C ASP A 293 8.58 -6.64 -0.20
N ASN A 294 9.41 -5.64 0.07
CA ASN A 294 8.98 -4.35 0.60
C ASN A 294 8.76 -3.31 -0.52
N ASN A 295 8.81 -3.75 -1.78
CA ASN A 295 8.65 -2.85 -2.90
C ASN A 295 7.17 -2.54 -3.09
N GLN A 296 6.90 -1.28 -3.37
CA GLN A 296 5.55 -0.81 -3.58
C GLN A 296 5.17 -0.89 -5.06
N ILE A 297 3.93 -1.30 -5.32
CA ILE A 297 3.30 -1.27 -6.63
C ILE A 297 2.82 0.15 -6.86
N SER A 298 3.47 0.87 -7.76
CA SER A 298 3.10 2.27 -8.05
C SER A 298 2.22 2.36 -9.28
N MET A 299 1.13 3.12 -9.19
CA MET A 299 0.28 3.44 -10.35
C MET A 299 0.39 4.93 -10.69
N VAL A 300 0.44 5.23 -11.99
CA VAL A 300 0.54 6.61 -12.48
C VAL A 300 -0.81 7.32 -12.32
N LYS A 301 -0.79 8.46 -11.63
CA LYS A 301 -2.01 9.22 -11.27
C LYS A 301 -2.23 10.51 -12.04
N LYS A 302 -1.19 11.08 -12.66
CA LYS A 302 -1.23 12.39 -13.33
C LYS A 302 -0.01 12.59 -14.25
N ASN A 303 -0.16 13.43 -15.27
CA ASN A 303 0.96 13.99 -16.01
C ASN A 303 1.66 15.12 -15.22
N GLY A 304 2.98 15.01 -15.09
CA GLY A 304 3.89 16.07 -14.72
C GLY A 304 5.01 16.13 -15.75
N THR A 305 5.37 17.33 -16.21
CA THR A 305 6.50 17.52 -17.14
C THR A 305 7.75 16.90 -16.51
N THR A 306 8.30 15.87 -17.15
CA THR A 306 9.53 15.12 -16.83
C THR A 306 9.45 13.91 -15.90
N GLU A 307 8.48 13.77 -14.98
CA GLU A 307 8.32 12.55 -14.17
C GLU A 307 6.84 12.32 -13.78
N PRO A 308 6.20 11.19 -14.16
CA PRO A 308 4.86 10.86 -13.69
C PRO A 308 4.90 10.68 -12.17
N THR A 309 4.05 11.43 -11.44
CA THR A 309 3.89 11.19 -9.99
C THR A 309 3.18 9.86 -9.80
N ALA A 310 3.96 8.82 -9.55
CA ALA A 310 3.47 7.49 -9.23
C ALA A 310 3.24 7.39 -7.73
N ASP A 311 2.13 6.77 -7.31
CA ASP A 311 1.85 6.53 -5.91
C ASP A 311 1.63 5.04 -5.66
N ALA A 312 2.22 4.58 -4.56
CA ALA A 312 2.37 3.20 -4.14
C ALA A 312 1.09 2.50 -3.63
N VAL A 313 0.23 1.94 -4.47
CA VAL A 313 -1.12 1.47 -4.10
C VAL A 313 -1.19 0.41 -2.98
N ASN A 314 -0.19 -0.44 -2.85
CA ASN A 314 -0.21 -1.58 -1.92
C ASN A 314 0.33 -1.24 -0.53
N VAL A 315 0.00 -2.11 0.43
CA VAL A 315 0.69 -2.24 1.72
C VAL A 315 1.40 -3.59 1.75
N THR A 316 2.58 -3.64 2.37
CA THR A 316 3.46 -4.81 2.40
C THR A 316 3.45 -5.51 3.75
N GLY A 317 3.97 -6.74 3.83
CA GLY A 317 4.06 -7.52 5.08
C GLY A 317 4.59 -6.73 6.28
N PRO A 318 5.73 -6.03 6.19
CA PRO A 318 6.25 -5.24 7.31
C PRO A 318 5.39 -4.04 7.69
N GLN A 319 4.56 -3.53 6.79
CA GLN A 319 3.62 -2.46 7.14
C GLN A 319 2.45 -3.02 7.95
N ILE A 320 1.90 -4.18 7.54
CA ILE A 320 0.74 -4.78 8.22
C ILE A 320 1.09 -5.44 9.56
N PHE A 321 2.28 -6.06 9.66
CA PHE A 321 2.73 -6.85 10.81
C PHE A 321 3.90 -6.20 11.57
N GLY A 322 4.28 -4.97 11.20
CA GLY A 322 5.26 -4.17 11.89
C GLY A 322 6.68 -4.75 11.89
N CYS A 323 7.49 -4.19 12.79
CA CYS A 323 8.82 -4.68 13.14
C CYS A 323 8.92 -4.93 14.66
N ASP A 324 9.83 -5.82 15.01
CA ASP A 324 10.27 -6.13 16.37
C ASP A 324 11.78 -5.87 16.50
N ILE A 325 12.33 -6.18 17.68
CA ILE A 325 13.75 -6.02 17.99
C ILE A 325 14.69 -6.83 17.08
N PHE A 326 14.19 -7.88 16.42
CA PHE A 326 14.96 -8.77 15.59
C PHE A 326 14.97 -8.36 14.11
N ASP A 327 14.03 -7.52 13.66
CA ASP A 327 13.89 -7.14 12.24
C ASP A 327 13.76 -5.63 11.95
N ASP A 328 14.08 -4.79 12.93
CA ASP A 328 14.26 -3.35 12.76
C ASP A 328 15.64 -3.02 12.12
N PRO A 329 15.77 -2.01 11.22
CA PRO A 329 17.06 -1.54 10.71
C PRO A 329 18.17 -1.36 11.73
N ASP A 330 17.83 -0.92 12.96
CA ASP A 330 18.80 -0.74 14.04
C ASP A 330 19.38 -2.07 14.55
N SER A 331 18.66 -3.19 14.37
CA SER A 331 19.08 -4.53 14.77
C SER A 331 20.20 -5.11 13.89
N GLY A 332 20.46 -4.52 12.72
CA GLY A 332 21.38 -5.04 11.71
C GLY A 332 20.78 -6.14 10.82
N ASN A 333 19.50 -6.48 11.02
CA ASN A 333 18.74 -7.40 10.18
C ASN A 333 17.80 -6.62 9.23
N ALA A 334 17.37 -7.29 8.16
CA ALA A 334 16.31 -6.78 7.29
C ALA A 334 14.92 -7.13 7.84
N TYR A 335 13.92 -6.30 7.54
CA TYR A 335 12.53 -6.53 7.89
C TYR A 335 12.07 -7.96 7.56
N SER A 336 11.49 -8.66 8.53
CA SER A 336 10.96 -10.01 8.32
C SER A 336 9.56 -9.98 7.74
N GLY A 337 8.81 -8.89 7.95
CA GLY A 337 7.39 -8.81 7.59
C GLY A 337 6.48 -9.73 8.40
N THR A 338 7.00 -10.35 9.46
CA THR A 338 6.29 -11.37 10.26
C THR A 338 6.39 -11.13 11.77
N ALA A 339 6.95 -10.01 12.20
CA ALA A 339 7.20 -9.68 13.60
C ALA A 339 5.97 -9.94 14.48
N MET A 340 4.84 -9.30 14.19
CA MET A 340 3.59 -9.48 14.94
C MET A 340 3.10 -10.93 14.96
N LEU A 341 3.14 -11.65 13.83
CA LEU A 341 2.72 -13.06 13.79
C LEU A 341 3.59 -13.92 14.70
N ASN A 342 4.90 -13.70 14.70
CA ASN A 342 5.85 -14.42 15.55
C ASN A 342 5.71 -14.06 17.04
N GLU A 343 5.31 -12.83 17.35
CA GLU A 343 4.96 -12.41 18.70
C GLU A 343 3.65 -13.03 19.18
N MET A 344 2.61 -13.08 18.35
CA MET A 344 1.35 -13.76 18.67
C MET A 344 1.57 -15.26 18.88
N LEU A 345 2.44 -15.90 18.09
CA LEU A 345 2.88 -17.28 18.32
C LEU A 345 3.60 -17.44 19.67
N THR A 346 4.30 -16.40 20.13
CA THR A 346 4.96 -16.37 21.44
C THR A 346 3.91 -16.33 22.54
N VAL A 347 2.90 -15.47 22.41
CA VAL A 347 1.77 -15.42 23.35
C VAL A 347 1.05 -16.76 23.40
N HIS A 348 0.71 -17.37 22.26
CA HIS A 348 0.12 -18.70 22.20
C HIS A 348 0.98 -19.74 22.95
N THR A 349 2.29 -19.75 22.71
CA THR A 349 3.19 -20.71 23.36
C THR A 349 3.23 -20.50 24.88
N LYS A 350 3.13 -19.25 25.33
CA LYS A 350 3.08 -18.87 26.75
C LYS A 350 1.76 -19.24 27.43
N VAL A 351 0.66 -19.17 26.70
CA VAL A 351 -0.64 -19.71 27.14
C VAL A 351 -0.56 -21.22 27.31
N VAL A 352 -0.04 -21.95 26.32
CA VAL A 352 0.09 -23.42 26.40
C VAL A 352 1.07 -23.86 27.50
N SER A 353 2.04 -23.00 27.85
CA SER A 353 3.00 -23.27 28.94
C SER A 353 2.54 -22.78 30.32
N ASP A 354 1.31 -22.26 30.47
CA ASP A 354 0.74 -21.82 31.75
C ASP A 354 1.50 -20.64 32.42
N ASP A 355 2.16 -19.78 31.63
CA ASP A 355 2.98 -18.66 32.14
C ASP A 355 2.12 -17.40 32.39
N HIS A 356 1.22 -17.47 33.37
CA HIS A 356 0.27 -16.41 33.71
C HIS A 356 0.94 -15.05 33.98
N ARG A 357 2.07 -15.05 34.71
CA ARG A 357 2.79 -13.82 35.05
C ARG A 357 3.26 -13.07 33.79
N TRP A 358 3.81 -13.80 32.82
CA TRP A 358 4.22 -13.21 31.55
C TRP A 358 3.02 -12.74 30.72
N LEU A 359 1.89 -13.46 30.75
CA LEU A 359 0.68 -13.06 30.02
C LEU A 359 0.07 -11.76 30.54
N VAL A 360 0.06 -11.56 31.86
CA VAL A 360 -0.44 -10.33 32.50
C VAL A 360 0.41 -9.12 32.13
N THR A 361 1.74 -9.27 32.05
CA THR A 361 2.65 -8.16 31.81
C THR A 361 2.95 -7.95 30.33
N ASP A 362 3.49 -8.96 29.65
CA ASP A 362 3.94 -8.88 28.26
C ASP A 362 2.86 -9.28 27.25
N GLY A 363 2.12 -10.35 27.53
CA GLY A 363 1.15 -10.91 26.57
C GLY A 363 0.08 -9.90 26.15
N GLN A 364 -0.45 -9.14 27.11
CA GLN A 364 -1.41 -8.08 26.84
C GLN A 364 -0.79 -6.93 26.03
N THR A 365 0.41 -6.45 26.40
CA THR A 365 1.11 -5.38 25.68
C THR A 365 1.46 -5.78 24.24
N VAL A 366 1.86 -7.04 24.03
CA VAL A 366 2.09 -7.60 22.69
C VAL A 366 0.80 -7.60 21.88
N SER A 367 -0.31 -8.07 22.46
CA SER A 367 -1.61 -8.10 21.78
C SER A 367 -2.13 -6.70 21.45
N ASP A 368 -1.91 -5.74 22.34
CA ASP A 368 -2.24 -4.33 22.14
C ASP A 368 -1.42 -3.70 21.02
N THR A 369 -0.12 -3.98 21.00
CA THR A 369 0.80 -3.47 19.97
C THR A 369 0.46 -4.05 18.60
N ALA A 370 0.19 -5.36 18.54
CA ALA A 370 -0.25 -6.05 17.34
C ALA A 370 -1.49 -5.37 16.73
N HIS A 371 -2.51 -5.15 17.56
CA HIS A 371 -3.73 -4.47 17.15
C HIS A 371 -3.47 -3.03 16.68
N ALA A 372 -2.65 -2.27 17.42
CA ALA A 372 -2.34 -0.88 17.08
C ALA A 372 -1.66 -0.74 15.72
N VAL A 373 -0.69 -1.60 15.39
CA VAL A 373 0.04 -1.58 14.11
C VAL A 373 -0.89 -1.83 12.92
N THR A 374 -1.81 -2.80 13.04
CA THR A 374 -2.76 -3.09 11.97
C THR A 374 -3.79 -1.97 11.80
N VAL A 375 -4.29 -1.39 12.90
CA VAL A 375 -5.21 -0.23 12.86
C VAL A 375 -4.56 1.01 12.27
N GLU A 376 -3.29 1.26 12.55
CA GLU A 376 -2.53 2.36 11.94
C GLU A 376 -2.45 2.18 10.42
N THR A 377 -2.18 0.95 9.97
CA THR A 377 -2.12 0.62 8.53
C THR A 377 -3.49 0.72 7.86
N GLU A 378 -4.55 0.30 8.53
CA GLU A 378 -5.95 0.47 8.08
C GLU A 378 -6.29 1.96 7.91
N THR A 379 -5.95 2.77 8.92
CA THR A 379 -6.19 4.23 8.88
C THR A 379 -5.45 4.89 7.73
N PHE A 380 -4.17 4.52 7.53
CA PHE A 380 -3.37 5.01 6.41
C PHE A 380 -4.00 4.64 5.05
N LEU A 381 -4.44 3.39 4.90
CA LEU A 381 -5.08 2.90 3.69
C LEU A 381 -6.40 3.61 3.42
N GLY A 382 -7.25 3.78 4.44
CA GLY A 382 -8.54 4.46 4.33
C GLY A 382 -8.39 5.93 3.92
N ALA A 383 -7.46 6.66 4.52
CA ALA A 383 -7.15 8.05 4.14
C ALA A 383 -6.75 8.14 2.66
N ARG A 384 -5.98 7.16 2.18
CA ARG A 384 -5.52 7.12 0.80
C ARG A 384 -6.60 6.71 -0.18
N GLN A 385 -7.45 5.75 0.16
CA GLN A 385 -8.61 5.38 -0.63
C GLN A 385 -9.52 6.61 -0.90
N GLN A 386 -9.66 7.51 0.08
CA GLN A 386 -10.40 8.76 -0.09
C GLN A 386 -9.72 9.72 -1.08
N LEU A 387 -8.38 9.78 -1.09
CA LEU A 387 -7.61 10.56 -2.08
C LEU A 387 -7.81 10.01 -3.49
N TYR A 388 -7.75 8.69 -3.68
CA TYR A 388 -8.00 8.07 -4.99
C TYR A 388 -9.46 8.24 -5.44
N THR A 389 -10.42 8.17 -4.53
CA THR A 389 -11.83 8.42 -4.84
C THR A 389 -12.02 9.87 -5.32
N SER A 390 -11.36 10.83 -4.67
CA SER A 390 -11.38 12.24 -5.09
C SER A 390 -10.71 12.43 -6.46
N ALA A 391 -9.59 11.75 -6.70
CA ALA A 391 -8.91 11.73 -7.99
C ALA A 391 -9.81 11.15 -9.10
N LYS A 392 -10.53 10.06 -8.82
CA LYS A 392 -11.51 9.46 -9.74
C LYS A 392 -12.58 10.47 -10.15
N THR A 393 -13.15 11.20 -9.18
CA THR A 393 -14.14 12.26 -9.47
C THR A 393 -13.55 13.37 -10.34
N MET A 394 -12.33 13.81 -10.04
CA MET A 394 -11.65 14.82 -10.85
C MET A 394 -11.40 14.36 -12.29
N LEU A 395 -10.90 13.14 -12.48
CA LEU A 395 -10.68 12.53 -13.80
C LEU A 395 -12.00 12.35 -14.56
N GLY A 396 -13.08 11.98 -13.87
CA GLY A 396 -14.42 11.91 -14.45
C GLY A 396 -14.90 13.27 -14.98
N ASN A 397 -14.78 14.33 -14.18
CA ASN A 397 -15.12 15.69 -14.59
C ASN A 397 -14.25 16.18 -15.77
N GLN A 398 -12.96 15.82 -15.77
CA GLN A 398 -12.06 16.10 -16.90
C GLN A 398 -12.50 15.35 -18.16
N ASN A 399 -12.96 14.09 -18.02
CA ASN A 399 -13.46 13.31 -19.14
C ASN A 399 -14.67 13.97 -19.78
N GLU A 400 -15.63 14.41 -18.95
CA GLU A 400 -16.81 15.14 -19.41
C GLU A 400 -16.44 16.46 -20.09
N THR A 401 -15.50 17.22 -19.50
CA THR A 401 -15.04 18.50 -20.07
C THR A 401 -14.34 18.31 -21.41
N ILE A 402 -13.40 17.36 -21.51
CA ILE A 402 -12.67 17.07 -22.74
C ILE A 402 -13.63 16.53 -23.81
N THR A 403 -14.59 15.69 -23.44
CA THR A 403 -15.62 15.19 -24.36
C THR A 403 -16.50 16.33 -24.88
N SER A 404 -16.87 17.27 -24.01
CA SER A 404 -17.59 18.49 -24.40
C SER A 404 -16.76 19.32 -25.37
N ASP A 405 -15.47 19.56 -25.08
CA ASP A 405 -14.57 20.31 -25.95
C ASP A 405 -14.39 19.63 -27.32
N ILE A 406 -14.30 18.29 -27.36
CA ILE A 406 -14.28 17.49 -28.60
C ILE A 406 -15.57 17.68 -29.40
N THR A 407 -16.71 17.64 -28.72
CA THR A 407 -18.03 17.85 -29.34
C THR A 407 -18.14 19.27 -29.89
N ASP A 408 -17.71 20.29 -29.14
CA ASP A 408 -17.76 21.69 -29.55
C ASP A 408 -16.88 21.97 -30.79
N VAL A 409 -15.70 21.35 -30.88
CA VAL A 409 -14.83 21.52 -32.05
C VAL A 409 -15.20 20.59 -33.21
N GLY A 410 -15.89 19.47 -32.95
CA GLY A 410 -16.12 18.40 -33.91
C GLY A 410 -17.52 18.33 -34.49
N SER A 411 -18.54 18.78 -33.76
CA SER A 411 -19.94 18.63 -34.17
C SER A 411 -20.38 19.67 -35.19
N THR A 412 -21.27 19.24 -36.08
CA THR A 412 -21.99 20.12 -37.01
C THR A 412 -23.40 20.40 -36.48
N ASP A 413 -23.88 21.63 -36.68
CA ASP A 413 -25.27 21.97 -36.44
C ASP A 413 -26.12 21.37 -37.58
N VAL A 414 -26.76 20.25 -37.30
CA VAL A 414 -27.58 19.50 -38.28
C VAL A 414 -28.73 20.34 -38.86
N ALA A 415 -29.28 21.29 -38.10
CA ALA A 415 -30.36 22.16 -38.59
C ALA A 415 -29.80 23.16 -39.61
N LYS A 416 -28.66 23.78 -39.29
CA LYS A 416 -27.96 24.67 -40.22
C LYS A 416 -27.41 23.91 -41.45
N LEU A 417 -26.95 22.68 -41.25
CA LEU A 417 -26.48 21.79 -42.31
C LEU A 417 -27.61 21.47 -43.29
N ALA A 418 -28.79 21.07 -42.78
CA ALA A 418 -29.95 20.77 -43.60
C ALA A 418 -30.36 21.96 -44.48
N VAL A 419 -30.40 23.17 -43.91
CA VAL A 419 -30.71 24.40 -44.66
C VAL A 419 -29.68 24.63 -45.77
N ARG A 420 -28.38 24.49 -45.47
CA ARG A 420 -27.31 24.65 -46.47
C ARG A 420 -27.36 23.58 -47.56
N LEU A 421 -27.64 22.34 -47.20
CA LEU A 421 -27.76 21.24 -48.15
C LEU A 421 -28.91 21.48 -49.12
N MET A 422 -30.07 21.93 -48.63
CA MET A 422 -31.21 22.29 -49.47
C MET A 422 -30.88 23.47 -50.40
N GLN A 423 -30.15 24.48 -49.91
CA GLN A 423 -29.69 25.61 -50.73
C GLN A 423 -28.74 25.15 -51.84
N GLU A 424 -27.72 24.34 -51.54
CA GLU A 424 -26.77 23.84 -52.55
C GLU A 424 -27.44 22.86 -53.53
N GLN A 425 -28.36 22.00 -53.10
CA GLN A 425 -29.17 21.17 -54.00
C GLN A 425 -29.99 22.03 -54.97
N THR A 426 -30.59 23.12 -54.47
CA THR A 426 -31.34 24.06 -55.31
C THR A 426 -30.41 24.76 -56.30
N ILE A 427 -29.24 25.23 -55.87
CA ILE A 427 -28.22 25.86 -56.73
C ILE A 427 -27.70 24.89 -57.78
N TYR A 428 -27.43 23.64 -57.42
CA TYR A 428 -27.00 22.60 -58.34
C TYR A 428 -28.04 22.32 -59.42
N ASN A 429 -29.32 22.15 -59.02
CA ASN A 429 -30.43 21.96 -59.96
C ASN A 429 -30.65 23.19 -60.87
N MET A 430 -30.55 24.41 -60.33
CA MET A 430 -30.58 25.64 -61.12
C MET A 430 -29.41 25.69 -62.11
N SER A 431 -28.21 25.30 -61.69
CA SER A 431 -27.01 25.27 -62.54
C SER A 431 -27.16 24.24 -63.65
N LEU A 432 -27.68 23.05 -63.39
CA LEU A 432 -28.01 22.05 -64.42
C LEU A 432 -29.00 22.61 -65.45
N SER A 433 -30.04 23.31 -64.99
CA SER A 433 -31.04 23.94 -65.88
C SER A 433 -30.46 25.07 -66.73
N LEU A 434 -29.48 25.83 -66.20
CA LEU A 434 -28.80 26.91 -66.91
C LEU A 434 -27.79 26.36 -67.93
N GLY A 435 -27.09 25.27 -67.61
CA GLY A 435 -26.20 24.59 -68.56
C GLY A 435 -26.93 24.03 -69.77
N ALA A 436 -28.14 23.49 -69.56
CA ALA A 436 -29.02 23.07 -70.66
C ALA A 436 -29.42 24.22 -71.61
N ARG A 437 -29.34 25.49 -71.16
CA ARG A 437 -29.57 26.68 -71.98
C ARG A 437 -28.30 27.31 -72.57
N ILE A 438 -27.14 27.12 -71.92
CA ILE A 438 -25.84 27.67 -72.34
C ILE A 438 -25.12 26.76 -73.33
N LEU A 439 -25.38 25.45 -73.29
CA LEU A 439 -25.04 24.55 -74.40
C LEU A 439 -25.92 24.95 -75.59
N PRO A 440 -25.34 25.50 -76.68
CA PRO A 440 -26.16 25.90 -77.81
C PRO A 440 -26.90 24.67 -78.34
N GLN A 441 -28.21 24.80 -78.58
CA GLN A 441 -28.85 23.96 -79.58
C GLN A 441 -27.97 24.05 -80.83
N SER A 442 -27.50 22.91 -81.32
CA SER A 442 -26.72 22.89 -82.54
C SER A 442 -27.45 23.71 -83.61
N LEU A 443 -26.71 24.40 -84.46
CA LEU A 443 -27.23 25.24 -85.55
C LEU A 443 -28.23 24.52 -86.49
N ALA A 444 -28.42 23.20 -86.32
CA ALA A 444 -29.38 22.36 -87.02
C ALA A 444 -30.85 22.49 -86.53
N ASP A 445 -31.13 23.16 -85.40
CA ASP A 445 -32.51 23.34 -84.88
C ASP A 445 -33.06 24.77 -85.17
N TYR A 446 -32.29 25.60 -85.86
CA TYR A 446 -32.69 26.96 -86.29
C TYR A 446 -32.86 27.08 -87.83
N LEU A 447 -32.69 25.99 -88.56
CA LEU A 447 -33.01 25.84 -89.99
C LEU A 447 -34.15 24.83 -90.11
#